data_AF-A0A9N8ZFX8-F1
#
_entry.id   AF-A0A9N8ZFX8-F1
#
_cell.length_a   1.000
_cell.length_b   1.000
_cell.length_c   1.000
_cell.angle_alpha   90.00
_cell.angle_beta   90.00
_cell.angle_gamma   90.00
#
_symmetry.space_group_name_H-M   'P 1'
#
loop_
_entity.id
_entity.type
_entity.pdbx_description
1 polymer ?
#
loop_
_entity_poly.entity_id
_entity_poly.type
_entity_poly.pdbx_seq_one_letter_code
_entity_poly.pdbx_strand_id
1 'polypeptide(L)'
;MSLIGISLRIACFSASDHPQEWAAHPTTSGESKNVHRSGIYYVNPEKRKNCHHVKALEFYKGKLIIYGCGDFIDDYAVDEEYRNDLGFIYTVILTTTAPNAQVSPKNLTSITFDRICLTPVQIKNLQVNILNRHEKEYGWLGQKMRTLCEKVGSIVEDEKGGCFLVKQ
;
A
#
# COMPACT_ATOMS: atom_id res chain seq x y z
N MET A 1 -11.75 -29.21 15.58
CA MET A 1 -12.38 -28.29 14.60
C MET A 1 -11.40 -28.09 13.46
N SER A 2 -11.81 -28.29 12.21
CA SER A 2 -10.95 -28.05 11.04
C SER A 2 -10.84 -26.55 10.79
N LEU A 3 -9.61 -26.04 10.65
CA LEU A 3 -9.35 -24.65 10.27
C LEU A 3 -9.12 -24.59 8.77
N ILE A 4 -9.81 -23.69 8.08
CA ILE A 4 -9.63 -23.45 6.63
C ILE A 4 -8.70 -22.24 6.48
N GLY A 5 -7.66 -22.37 5.65
CA GLY A 5 -6.80 -21.25 5.26
C GLY A 5 -7.49 -20.39 4.20
N ILE A 6 -7.64 -19.10 4.48
CA ILE A 6 -8.31 -18.14 3.59
C ILE A 6 -7.32 -17.01 3.23
N SER A 7 -7.32 -16.61 1.97
CA SER A 7 -6.61 -15.42 1.50
C SER A 7 -7.53 -14.21 1.56
N LEU A 8 -7.11 -13.16 2.26
CA LEU A 8 -7.78 -11.86 2.32
C LEU A 8 -6.93 -10.83 1.57
N ARG A 9 -7.56 -10.00 0.75
CA ARG A 9 -6.89 -8.91 0.02
C ARG A 9 -7.43 -7.57 0.51
N ILE A 10 -6.52 -6.66 0.82
CA ILE A 10 -6.83 -5.30 1.25
C ILE A 10 -6.17 -4.35 0.26
N ALA A 11 -6.97 -3.50 -0.38
CA ALA A 11 -6.45 -2.39 -1.16
C ALA A 11 -6.21 -1.19 -0.22
N CYS A 12 -5.01 -0.62 -0.28
CA CYS A 12 -4.63 0.56 0.49
C CYS A 12 -4.42 1.75 -0.44
N PHE A 13 -4.96 2.91 -0.07
CA PHE A 13 -4.81 4.18 -0.76
C PHE A 13 -4.68 5.29 0.27
N SER A 14 -3.98 6.38 -0.07
CA SER A 14 -3.98 7.60 0.72
C SER A 14 -4.87 8.65 0.06
N ALA A 15 -5.27 9.64 0.86
CA ALA A 15 -5.87 10.86 0.38
C ALA A 15 -5.20 12.01 1.14
N SER A 16 -4.44 12.84 0.44
CA SER A 16 -3.99 14.12 0.97
C SER A 16 -5.09 15.18 0.87
N ASP A 17 -4.92 16.28 1.60
CA ASP A 17 -5.75 17.48 1.47
C ASP A 17 -7.23 17.29 1.83
N HIS A 18 -7.49 16.43 2.81
CA HIS A 18 -8.80 16.35 3.46
C HIS A 18 -8.99 17.46 4.51
N PRO A 19 -10.22 17.94 4.75
CA PRO A 19 -10.53 18.79 5.90
C PRO A 19 -10.02 18.16 7.21
N GLN A 20 -9.56 18.99 8.16
CA GLN A 20 -8.98 18.48 9.41
C GLN A 20 -9.99 17.68 10.24
N GLU A 21 -11.29 17.90 10.05
CA GLU A 21 -12.36 17.08 10.62
C GLU A 21 -12.45 15.64 10.07
N TRP A 22 -11.86 15.37 8.89
CA TRP A 22 -11.78 14.03 8.29
C TRP A 22 -10.49 13.30 8.65
N ALA A 23 -9.53 14.03 9.24
CA ALA A 23 -8.36 13.41 9.82
C ALA A 23 -8.80 12.42 10.91
N ALA A 24 -8.19 11.24 10.91
CA ALA A 24 -8.29 10.31 12.02
C ALA A 24 -8.00 11.06 13.34
N HIS A 25 -9.00 11.19 14.23
CA HIS A 25 -8.79 11.78 15.56
C HIS A 25 -7.78 10.90 16.32
N PRO A 26 -6.91 11.43 17.18
CA PRO A 26 -5.98 10.59 17.96
C PRO A 26 -6.67 9.47 18.77
N THR A 27 -7.98 9.58 19.00
CA THR A 27 -8.82 8.56 19.67
C THR A 27 -9.76 7.80 18.72
N THR A 28 -9.87 8.21 17.45
CA THR A 28 -10.66 7.53 16.40
C THR A 28 -9.83 7.14 15.19
N SER A 29 -8.50 7.28 15.23
CA SER A 29 -7.59 6.60 14.33
C SER A 29 -7.97 5.16 14.42
N GLY A 30 -8.66 4.69 13.39
CA GLY A 30 -9.23 3.36 13.33
C GLY A 30 -8.08 2.38 13.27
N GLU A 31 -7.39 2.18 14.39
CA GLU A 31 -6.74 0.93 14.69
C GLU A 31 -7.86 -0.09 14.81
N SER A 32 -8.32 -0.52 13.63
CA SER A 32 -8.88 -1.83 13.48
C SER A 32 -7.91 -2.77 14.19
N LYS A 33 -8.32 -3.35 15.32
CA LYS A 33 -7.53 -4.37 16.06
C LYS A 33 -6.99 -5.44 15.10
N ASN A 34 -7.68 -5.66 13.98
CA ASN A 34 -7.30 -6.60 12.94
C ASN A 34 -6.11 -6.14 12.08
N VAL A 35 -5.91 -4.83 11.84
CA VAL A 35 -4.75 -4.27 11.12
C VAL A 35 -3.48 -4.36 11.98
N HIS A 36 -3.58 -4.00 13.26
CA HIS A 36 -2.46 -4.19 14.20
C HIS A 36 -2.13 -5.70 14.35
N ARG A 37 -3.15 -6.56 14.41
CA ARG A 37 -2.98 -8.03 14.43
C ARG A 37 -2.39 -8.59 13.14
N SER A 38 -2.64 -7.96 11.98
CA SER A 38 -2.07 -8.39 10.71
C SER A 38 -0.63 -7.93 10.49
N GLY A 39 -0.07 -7.14 11.41
CA GLY A 39 1.30 -6.64 11.33
C GLY A 39 1.52 -5.59 10.24
N ILE A 40 0.46 -4.87 9.84
CA ILE A 40 0.56 -3.76 8.88
C ILE A 40 0.44 -2.45 9.66
N TYR A 41 1.37 -1.53 9.42
CA TYR A 41 1.38 -0.21 10.04
C TYR A 41 1.37 0.84 8.93
N TYR A 42 0.42 1.77 8.99
CA TYR A 42 0.40 2.95 8.12
C TYR A 42 0.95 4.13 8.92
N VAL A 43 2.08 4.67 8.51
CA VAL A 43 2.75 5.79 9.18
C VAL A 43 2.87 6.91 8.17
N ASN A 44 2.12 8.00 8.37
CA ASN A 44 2.37 9.23 7.63
C ASN A 44 3.39 10.07 8.42
N PRO A 45 4.65 10.19 7.97
CA PRO A 45 5.68 10.87 8.74
C PRO A 45 5.49 12.39 8.82
N GLU A 46 4.65 12.99 7.96
CA GLU A 46 4.52 14.45 7.89
C GLU A 46 3.16 14.94 8.39
N LYS A 47 3.18 15.71 9.50
CA LYS A 47 1.98 16.31 10.11
C LYS A 47 1.28 17.37 9.23
N ARG A 48 1.85 17.79 8.09
CA ARG A 48 1.33 18.95 7.34
C ARG A 48 1.52 18.99 5.82
N LYS A 49 2.17 18.04 5.13
CA LYS A 49 2.36 18.18 3.67
C LYS A 49 2.33 16.85 2.91
N ASN A 50 1.35 16.77 2.01
CA ASN A 50 1.35 16.15 0.68
C ASN A 50 1.97 14.75 0.57
N CYS A 51 1.13 13.73 0.72
CA CYS A 51 1.42 12.35 0.35
C CYS A 51 1.15 12.10 -1.16
N HIS A 52 1.38 13.10 -2.02
CA HIS A 52 1.16 13.01 -3.48
C HIS A 52 2.16 12.10 -4.21
N HIS A 53 3.20 11.61 -3.52
CA HIS A 53 4.28 10.83 -4.13
C HIS A 53 4.49 9.51 -3.40
N VAL A 54 4.93 8.50 -4.16
CA VAL A 54 5.27 7.18 -3.61
C VAL A 54 6.36 7.28 -2.54
N LYS A 55 6.20 6.52 -1.46
CA LYS A 55 7.15 6.42 -0.34
C LYS A 55 7.63 4.98 -0.18
N ALA A 56 8.71 4.82 0.57
CA ALA A 56 9.28 3.49 0.83
C ALA A 56 8.30 2.58 1.59
N LEU A 57 8.53 1.27 1.46
CA LEU A 57 7.92 0.25 2.29
C LEU A 57 9.03 -0.44 3.10
N GLU A 58 8.83 -0.58 4.41
CA GLU A 58 9.82 -1.17 5.30
C GLU A 58 9.29 -2.43 5.96
N PHE A 59 10.15 -3.44 6.09
CA PHE A 59 9.90 -4.60 6.94
C PHE A 59 10.68 -4.48 8.24
N TYR A 60 10.00 -4.15 9.33
CA TYR A 60 10.60 -4.03 10.66
C TYR A 60 10.07 -5.12 11.59
N LYS A 61 10.97 -5.98 12.10
CA LYS A 61 10.62 -7.13 12.98
C LYS A 61 9.48 -8.00 12.42
N GLY A 62 9.53 -8.28 11.11
CA GLY A 62 8.53 -9.09 10.41
C GLY A 62 7.18 -8.41 10.20
N LYS A 63 7.09 -7.08 10.38
CA LYS A 63 5.89 -6.27 10.19
C LYS A 63 6.08 -5.30 9.03
N LEU A 64 5.06 -5.14 8.21
CA LEU A 64 5.06 -4.20 7.08
C LEU A 64 4.72 -2.79 7.57
N ILE A 65 5.57 -1.83 7.24
CA ILE A 65 5.34 -0.39 7.46
C ILE A 65 5.17 0.28 6.09
N ILE A 66 4.05 0.98 5.93
CA ILE A 66 3.70 1.77 4.74
C ILE A 66 3.85 3.25 5.11
N TYR A 67 4.84 3.93 4.53
CA TYR A 67 5.12 5.34 4.81
C TYR A 67 4.24 6.33 4.05
N GLY A 68 3.43 5.83 3.11
CA GLY A 68 2.51 6.60 2.26
C GLY A 68 2.20 5.84 0.97
N CYS A 69 0.95 5.90 0.51
CA CYS A 69 0.53 5.18 -0.69
C CYS A 69 0.56 6.03 -1.96
N GLY A 70 0.77 7.34 -1.89
CA GLY A 70 0.51 8.20 -3.05
C GLY A 70 -1.00 8.40 -3.28
N ASP A 71 -1.35 9.47 -3.98
CA ASP A 71 -2.74 9.83 -4.19
C ASP A 71 -3.22 9.49 -5.61
N PHE A 72 -4.53 9.29 -5.76
CA PHE A 72 -5.18 9.05 -7.05
C PHE A 72 -5.85 10.29 -7.63
N ILE A 73 -5.77 11.40 -6.90
CA ILE A 73 -6.24 12.71 -7.29
C ILE A 73 -5.11 13.66 -6.93
N ASP A 74 -4.74 14.52 -7.86
CA ASP A 74 -3.70 15.52 -7.68
C ASP A 74 -4.16 16.82 -8.33
N ASP A 75 -4.17 17.90 -7.55
CA ASP A 75 -4.56 19.24 -7.94
C ASP A 75 -3.36 20.13 -8.35
N TYR A 76 -2.14 19.57 -8.33
CA TYR A 76 -0.92 20.23 -8.77
C TYR A 76 -0.59 19.92 -10.24
N ALA A 77 0.21 20.80 -10.85
CA ALA A 77 0.83 20.51 -12.12
C ALA A 77 1.77 19.30 -12.01
N VAL A 78 1.93 18.55 -13.09
CA VAL A 78 2.87 17.42 -13.12
C VAL A 78 4.29 17.94 -12.97
N ASP A 79 4.98 17.46 -11.94
CA ASP A 79 6.40 17.73 -11.69
C ASP A 79 7.26 16.68 -12.39
N GLU A 80 8.27 17.13 -13.15
CA GLU A 80 9.12 16.24 -13.95
C GLU A 80 10.02 15.33 -13.09
N GLU A 81 10.41 15.79 -11.89
CA GLU A 81 11.28 15.05 -10.97
C GLU A 81 10.47 14.12 -10.07
N TYR A 82 9.39 14.64 -9.51
CA TYR A 82 8.59 13.92 -8.54
C TYR A 82 7.57 12.99 -9.20
N ARG A 83 7.13 13.29 -10.42
CA ARG A 83 6.15 12.51 -11.19
C ARG A 83 4.94 12.16 -10.35
N ASN A 84 4.31 13.18 -9.81
CA ASN A 84 3.09 13.10 -9.00
C ASN A 84 1.88 12.54 -9.78
N ASP A 85 1.99 12.46 -11.11
CA ASP A 85 1.06 11.71 -11.96
C ASP A 85 1.23 10.17 -11.87
N LEU A 86 2.31 9.66 -11.24
CA LEU A 86 2.62 8.23 -11.15
C LEU A 86 2.45 7.69 -9.73
N GLY A 87 1.84 6.52 -9.60
CA GLY A 87 1.58 5.88 -8.30
C GLY A 87 1.41 4.37 -8.37
N PHE A 88 0.89 3.78 -7.28
CA PHE A 88 0.54 2.37 -7.24
C PHE A 88 -0.82 2.13 -6.56
N ILE A 89 -1.50 1.06 -6.97
CA ILE A 89 -2.50 0.41 -6.11
C ILE A 89 -1.75 -0.58 -5.21
N TYR A 90 -1.86 -0.38 -3.88
CA TYR A 90 -1.19 -1.22 -2.88
C TYR A 90 -2.15 -2.34 -2.49
N THR A 91 -1.85 -3.57 -2.91
CA THR A 91 -2.65 -4.73 -2.52
C THR A 91 -1.89 -5.54 -1.50
N VAL A 92 -2.33 -5.48 -0.24
CA VAL A 92 -1.81 -6.34 0.82
C VAL A 92 -2.60 -7.64 0.84
N ILE A 93 -1.88 -8.76 0.76
CA ILE A 93 -2.44 -10.10 0.86
C ILE A 93 -2.11 -10.64 2.25
N LEU A 94 -3.15 -11.11 2.93
CA LEU A 94 -3.11 -11.69 4.25
C LEU A 94 -3.61 -13.14 4.18
N THR A 95 -3.07 -13.99 5.05
CA THR A 95 -3.61 -15.32 5.30
C THR A 95 -4.27 -15.36 6.66
N THR A 96 -5.42 -16.02 6.75
CA THR A 96 -6.19 -16.15 7.99
C THR A 96 -6.78 -17.54 8.14
N THR A 97 -6.96 -17.97 9.38
CA THR A 97 -7.70 -19.18 9.72
C THR A 97 -9.02 -18.82 10.39
N ALA A 98 -10.09 -19.53 10.02
CA ALA A 98 -11.40 -19.40 10.66
C ALA A 98 -11.94 -20.79 11.08
N PRO A 99 -12.63 -20.91 12.23
CA PRO A 99 -13.39 -22.10 12.57
C PRO A 99 -14.64 -22.14 11.66
N ASN A 100 -14.69 -23.10 10.75
CA ASN A 100 -15.76 -23.34 9.77
C ASN A 100 -15.96 -22.24 8.69
N ALA A 101 -16.65 -22.61 7.60
CA ALA A 101 -16.72 -21.89 6.32
C ALA A 101 -17.41 -20.51 6.34
N GLN A 102 -17.88 -20.02 7.49
CA GLN A 102 -18.46 -18.69 7.63
C GLN A 102 -17.39 -17.70 8.11
N VAL A 103 -16.57 -17.26 7.17
CA VAL A 103 -15.56 -16.23 7.40
C VAL A 103 -16.28 -14.90 7.65
N SER A 104 -16.09 -14.35 8.84
CA SER A 104 -16.46 -12.98 9.14
C SER A 104 -15.30 -12.26 9.83
N PRO A 105 -15.18 -10.93 9.69
CA PRO A 105 -14.14 -10.16 10.39
C PRO A 105 -14.15 -10.33 11.92
N LYS A 106 -15.24 -10.85 12.49
CA LYS A 106 -15.43 -11.09 13.92
C LYS A 106 -14.89 -12.45 14.40
N ASN A 107 -14.69 -13.41 13.49
CA ASN A 107 -14.36 -14.80 13.83
C ASN A 107 -12.97 -15.24 13.29
N LEU A 108 -12.11 -14.29 12.92
CA LEU A 108 -10.75 -14.58 12.48
C LEU A 108 -9.89 -15.00 13.69
N THR A 109 -9.26 -16.18 13.61
CA THR A 109 -8.45 -16.74 14.72
C THR A 109 -6.98 -16.36 14.63
N SER A 110 -6.45 -16.26 13.41
CA SER A 110 -5.10 -15.78 13.11
C SER A 110 -5.16 -14.87 11.89
N ILE A 111 -4.31 -13.85 11.82
CA ILE A 111 -4.14 -13.04 10.61
C ILE A 111 -2.64 -12.82 10.47
N THR A 112 -2.07 -13.23 9.35
CA THR A 112 -0.64 -13.08 9.08
C THR A 112 -0.45 -12.43 7.72
N PHE A 113 0.56 -11.58 7.62
CA PHE A 113 1.00 -11.01 6.35
C PHE A 113 1.56 -12.11 5.44
N ASP A 114 1.12 -12.15 4.18
CA ASP A 114 1.68 -13.04 3.15
C ASP A 114 2.60 -12.23 2.22
N ARG A 115 2.05 -11.23 1.51
CA ARG A 115 2.81 -10.38 0.59
C ARG A 115 2.12 -9.05 0.32
N ILE A 116 2.84 -8.13 -0.32
CA ILE A 116 2.29 -6.90 -0.89
C ILE A 116 2.65 -6.80 -2.37
N CYS A 117 1.67 -6.44 -3.20
CA CYS A 117 1.80 -6.24 -4.64
C CYS A 117 1.43 -4.80 -4.99
N LEU A 118 2.32 -4.11 -5.69
CA LEU A 118 2.21 -2.72 -6.10
C LEU A 118 1.88 -2.68 -7.60
N THR A 119 0.61 -2.43 -7.92
CA THR A 119 0.16 -2.33 -9.32
C THR A 119 0.39 -0.90 -9.82
N PRO A 120 1.23 -0.68 -10.83
CA PRO A 120 1.61 0.67 -11.24
C PRO A 120 0.47 1.39 -11.96
N VAL A 121 0.28 2.66 -11.66
CA VAL A 121 -0.78 3.49 -12.25
C VAL A 121 -0.28 4.87 -12.66
N GLN A 122 -0.97 5.50 -13.59
CA GLN A 122 -0.78 6.89 -13.99
C GLN A 122 -2.12 7.65 -14.01
N ILE A 123 -2.13 8.84 -13.41
CA ILE A 123 -3.20 9.82 -13.55
C ILE A 123 -3.01 10.51 -14.90
N LYS A 124 -3.95 10.30 -15.82
CA LYS A 124 -3.94 10.91 -17.15
C LYS A 124 -5.37 11.08 -17.65
N ASN A 125 -5.64 12.22 -18.29
CA ASN A 125 -6.98 12.56 -18.80
C ASN A 125 -8.08 12.44 -17.73
N LEU A 126 -7.77 12.89 -16.51
CA LEU A 126 -8.69 12.82 -15.34
C LEU A 126 -9.09 11.39 -14.96
N GLN A 127 -8.24 10.40 -15.26
CA GLN A 127 -8.47 8.99 -14.95
C GLN A 127 -7.21 8.35 -14.36
N VAL A 128 -7.40 7.37 -13.48
CA VAL A 128 -6.33 6.49 -13.01
C VAL A 128 -6.23 5.28 -13.94
N ASN A 129 -5.11 5.16 -14.64
CA ASN A 129 -4.89 4.12 -15.63
C ASN A 129 -3.83 3.15 -15.13
N ILE A 130 -4.07 1.83 -15.25
CA ILE A 130 -3.05 0.83 -14.97
C ILE A 130 -1.98 0.88 -16.07
N LEU A 131 -0.71 0.91 -15.66
CA LEU A 131 0.42 0.90 -16.58
C LEU A 131 0.80 -0.52 -16.97
N ASN A 132 1.11 -0.70 -18.24
CA ASN A 132 1.65 -1.92 -18.82
C ASN A 132 3.18 -1.95 -18.65
N ARG A 133 3.74 -3.16 -18.53
CA ARG A 133 5.18 -3.39 -18.32
C ARG A 133 6.09 -2.82 -19.41
N HIS A 134 5.55 -2.57 -20.60
CA HIS A 134 6.30 -2.01 -21.73
C HIS A 134 6.35 -0.47 -21.73
N GLU A 135 5.59 0.18 -20.85
CA GLU A 135 5.56 1.64 -20.73
C GLU A 135 6.79 2.14 -19.96
N LYS A 136 7.31 3.31 -20.33
CA LYS A 136 8.52 3.86 -19.70
C LYS A 136 8.27 4.22 -18.24
N GLU A 137 7.06 4.68 -17.96
CA GLU A 137 6.51 5.05 -16.66
C GLU A 137 6.50 3.85 -15.70
N TYR A 138 6.20 2.65 -16.20
CA TYR A 138 6.27 1.41 -15.43
C TYR A 138 7.70 1.16 -14.92
N GLY A 139 8.68 1.27 -15.82
CA GLY A 139 10.10 1.11 -15.48
C GLY A 139 10.59 2.20 -14.52
N TRP A 140 10.16 3.45 -14.73
CA TRP A 140 10.48 4.57 -13.85
C TRP A 140 9.97 4.33 -12.43
N LEU A 141 8.69 3.93 -12.27
CA LEU A 141 8.09 3.63 -10.97
C LEU A 141 8.81 2.49 -10.26
N GLY A 142 9.12 1.41 -10.99
CA GLY A 142 9.88 0.29 -10.44
C GLY A 142 11.25 0.72 -9.92
N GLN A 143 11.97 1.55 -10.69
CA GLN A 143 13.28 2.06 -10.26
C GLN A 143 13.17 3.02 -9.07
N LYS A 144 12.20 3.94 -9.09
CA LYS A 144 11.94 4.86 -7.97
C LYS A 144 11.67 4.09 -6.68
N MET A 145 10.82 3.07 -6.76
CA MET A 145 10.46 2.25 -5.61
C MET A 145 11.64 1.44 -5.08
N ARG A 146 12.49 0.88 -5.95
CA ARG A 146 13.76 0.24 -5.55
C ARG A 146 14.65 1.21 -4.76
N THR A 147 14.90 2.39 -5.29
CA THR A 147 15.73 3.42 -4.64
C THR A 147 15.18 3.84 -3.28
N LEU A 148 13.85 3.91 -3.13
CA LEU A 148 13.21 4.28 -1.86
C LEU A 148 13.30 3.14 -0.84
N CYS A 149 12.96 1.91 -1.24
CA CYS A 149 12.95 0.73 -0.38
C CYS A 149 14.36 0.30 0.05
N GLU A 150 15.37 0.46 -0.81
CA GLU A 150 16.76 0.11 -0.48
C GLU A 150 17.27 0.89 0.75
N LYS A 151 16.84 2.15 0.91
CA LYS A 151 17.22 3.00 2.06
C LYS A 151 16.72 2.49 3.41
N VAL A 152 15.68 1.65 3.40
CA VAL A 152 15.06 1.05 4.59
C VAL A 152 15.27 -0.45 4.64
N GLY A 153 16.14 -1.00 3.78
CA GLY A 153 16.50 -2.41 3.76
C GLY A 153 15.45 -3.35 3.14
N SER A 154 14.53 -2.83 2.32
CA SER A 154 13.55 -3.63 1.59
C SER A 154 13.93 -3.82 0.12
N ILE A 155 13.57 -4.97 -0.45
CA ILE A 155 13.85 -5.34 -1.85
C ILE A 155 12.56 -5.25 -2.67
N VAL A 156 12.66 -4.73 -3.90
CA VAL A 156 11.53 -4.59 -4.84
C VAL A 156 11.78 -5.41 -6.10
N GLU A 157 10.94 -6.42 -6.31
CA GLU A 157 11.02 -7.34 -7.44
C GLU A 157 9.87 -7.11 -8.43
N ASP A 158 10.18 -7.17 -9.72
CA ASP A 158 9.18 -7.02 -10.78
C ASP A 158 8.59 -8.39 -11.17
N GLU A 159 7.33 -8.62 -10.86
CA GLU A 159 6.65 -9.86 -11.17
C GLU A 159 5.97 -9.87 -12.53
N LYS A 160 5.93 -11.05 -13.15
CA LYS A 160 5.40 -11.26 -14.51
C LYS A 160 3.93 -10.83 -14.65
N GLY A 161 3.19 -10.76 -13.55
CA GLY A 161 1.79 -10.31 -13.49
C GLY A 161 1.58 -8.80 -13.61
N GLY A 162 2.63 -8.00 -13.83
CA GLY A 162 2.49 -6.55 -14.00
C GLY A 162 2.41 -5.79 -12.66
N CYS A 163 2.97 -6.35 -11.58
CA CYS A 163 3.11 -5.64 -10.32
C CYS A 163 4.49 -5.84 -9.71
N PHE A 164 4.85 -4.97 -8.77
CA PHE A 164 6.07 -5.10 -7.99
C PHE A 164 5.77 -5.73 -6.63
N LEU A 165 6.53 -6.76 -6.26
CA LEU A 165 6.52 -7.30 -4.90
C LEU A 165 7.57 -6.60 -4.06
N VAL A 166 7.23 -6.30 -2.81
CA VAL A 166 8.19 -5.79 -1.83
C VAL A 166 8.41 -6.82 -0.73
N LYS A 167 9.68 -7.08 -0.43
CA LYS A 167 10.14 -8.11 0.49
C LYS A 167 11.23 -7.55 1.41
N GLN A 168 11.45 -8.24 2.53
CA GLN A 168 12.63 -8.05 3.37
C GLN A 168 13.87 -8.66 2.70
#